data_AF-A0A1T2KNA3-F1
#
_entry.id   AF-A0A1T2KNA3-F1
#
_cell.length_a   1.000
_cell.length_b   1.000
_cell.length_c   1.000
_cell.angle_alpha   90.00
_cell.angle_beta   90.00
_cell.angle_gamma   90.00
#
_symmetry.space_group_name_H-M   'P 1'
#
loop_
_entity.id
_entity.type
_entity.pdbx_description
1 polymer ?
#
loop_
_entity_poly.entity_id
_entity_poly.type
_entity_poly.pdbx_seq_one_letter_code
_entity_poly.pdbx_strand_id
1 'polypeptide(L)'
;MGTFWKQSLTCAHMMKSLAKLTEYEPVDEAYVTGLLHNLGQLVYLKAHSNEYPELLQQANTDEELDSQERERYGATGIEVGAYLLNQWTTDSFVSDAILFQHEPAERIHDAQPLIKLLNLAHKLSDGGVAEEKLLEEADLLYGLTQPMLDELQASVRQQVLETAKTYGIKITLQDNKEVVQNVDDEAARIELAKLTRGFALLGGQQEIPQTPEDEAGLWRGLLRDLGLLFGFNDTIAFKYDKDSGQLHLSNYLR
;
A
#
# COMPACT_ATOMS: atom_id res chain seq x y z
N MET A 1 11.15 5.76 -10.87
CA MET A 1 9.71 5.52 -10.66
C MET A 1 9.17 4.23 -11.27
N GLY A 2 9.59 3.83 -12.47
CA GLY A 2 9.00 2.66 -13.16
C GLY A 2 9.16 1.34 -12.41
N THR A 3 10.35 1.10 -11.86
CA THR A 3 10.62 -0.08 -11.01
C THR A 3 9.74 -0.09 -9.77
N PHE A 4 9.58 1.05 -9.08
CA PHE A 4 8.70 1.19 -7.93
C PHE A 4 7.26 0.80 -8.25
N TRP A 5 6.71 1.33 -9.35
CA TRP A 5 5.34 1.00 -9.76
C TRP A 5 5.18 -0.47 -10.12
N LYS A 6 6.16 -1.03 -10.83
CA LYS A 6 6.17 -2.45 -11.14
C LYS A 6 6.15 -3.29 -9.85
N GLN A 7 7.05 -3.02 -8.90
CA GLN A 7 7.09 -3.72 -7.61
C GLN A 7 5.77 -3.60 -6.86
N SER A 8 5.19 -2.40 -6.80
CA SER A 8 3.89 -2.15 -6.15
C SER A 8 2.75 -2.94 -6.82
N LEU A 9 2.71 -2.99 -8.16
CA LEU A 9 1.72 -3.75 -8.90
C LEU A 9 1.90 -5.27 -8.76
N THR A 10 3.15 -5.75 -8.78
CA THR A 10 3.46 -7.15 -8.54
C THR A 10 2.99 -7.58 -7.16
N CYS A 11 3.34 -6.80 -6.13
CA CYS A 11 2.93 -7.07 -4.75
C CYS A 11 1.40 -7.02 -4.60
N ALA A 12 0.72 -6.04 -5.20
CA ALA A 12 -0.74 -5.94 -5.18
C ALA A 12 -1.43 -7.17 -5.79
N HIS A 13 -1.00 -7.61 -6.98
CA HIS A 13 -1.56 -8.78 -7.64
C HIS A 13 -1.20 -10.09 -6.94
N MET A 14 0.01 -10.15 -6.34
CA MET A 14 0.43 -11.27 -5.50
C MET A 14 -0.44 -11.38 -4.26
N MET A 15 -0.65 -10.28 -3.54
CA MET A 15 -1.56 -10.20 -2.40
C MET A 15 -2.97 -10.66 -2.75
N LYS A 16 -3.53 -10.17 -3.86
CA LYS A 16 -4.86 -10.58 -4.34
C LYS A 16 -4.95 -12.06 -4.66
N SER A 17 -3.91 -12.62 -5.26
CA SER A 17 -3.89 -14.04 -5.64
C SER A 17 -3.70 -14.94 -4.43
N LEU A 18 -2.81 -14.59 -3.51
CA LEU A 18 -2.64 -15.29 -2.22
C LEU A 18 -3.88 -15.19 -1.34
N ALA A 19 -4.54 -14.02 -1.27
CA ALA A 19 -5.77 -13.85 -0.52
C ALA A 19 -6.86 -14.81 -1.02
N LYS A 20 -7.04 -14.93 -2.34
CA LYS A 20 -7.98 -15.90 -2.92
C LYS A 20 -7.58 -17.35 -2.64
N LEU A 21 -6.30 -17.67 -2.76
CA LEU A 21 -5.78 -19.02 -2.54
C LEU A 21 -5.96 -19.48 -1.08
N THR A 22 -5.85 -18.54 -0.15
CA THR A 22 -5.90 -18.79 1.29
C THR A 22 -7.26 -18.45 1.91
N GLU A 23 -8.26 -18.14 1.06
CA GLU A 23 -9.62 -17.77 1.46
C GLU A 23 -9.69 -16.55 2.43
N TYR A 24 -8.74 -15.62 2.30
CA TYR A 24 -8.77 -14.34 3.00
C TYR A 24 -9.81 -13.40 2.38
N GLU A 25 -10.65 -12.81 3.23
CA GLU A 25 -11.52 -11.70 2.88
C GLU A 25 -11.32 -10.56 3.89
N PRO A 26 -11.31 -9.28 3.45
CA PRO A 26 -11.63 -8.81 2.09
C PRO A 26 -10.45 -8.83 1.08
N VAL A 27 -10.63 -9.46 -0.08
CA VAL A 27 -9.59 -9.55 -1.14
C VAL A 27 -9.11 -8.18 -1.65
N ASP A 28 -10.01 -7.20 -1.72
CA ASP A 28 -9.67 -5.85 -2.19
C ASP A 28 -8.76 -5.11 -1.19
N GLU A 29 -8.89 -5.37 0.11
CA GLU A 29 -7.98 -4.85 1.13
C GLU A 29 -6.58 -5.44 0.96
N ALA A 30 -6.48 -6.74 0.69
CA ALA A 30 -5.19 -7.38 0.41
C ALA A 30 -4.51 -6.72 -0.81
N TYR A 31 -5.26 -6.52 -1.90
CA TYR A 31 -4.75 -5.85 -3.10
C TYR A 31 -4.21 -4.45 -2.81
N VAL A 32 -5.00 -3.62 -2.10
CA VAL A 32 -4.58 -2.25 -1.76
C VAL A 32 -3.40 -2.24 -0.80
N THR A 33 -3.35 -3.17 0.16
CA THR A 33 -2.22 -3.34 1.08
C THR A 33 -0.93 -3.60 0.30
N GLY A 34 -0.95 -4.52 -0.67
CA GLY A 34 0.20 -4.78 -1.54
C GLY A 34 0.57 -3.58 -2.43
N LEU A 35 -0.40 -2.78 -2.86
CA LEU A 35 -0.10 -1.58 -3.65
C LEU A 35 0.58 -0.48 -2.80
N LEU A 36 0.23 -0.39 -1.52
CA LEU A 36 0.69 0.66 -0.60
C LEU A 36 1.89 0.26 0.26
N HIS A 37 2.40 -0.96 0.12
CA HIS A 37 3.42 -1.52 1.02
C HIS A 37 4.70 -0.68 1.14
N ASN A 38 5.09 -0.01 0.05
CA ASN A 38 6.27 0.86 0.00
C ASN A 38 5.91 2.36 -0.05
N LEU A 39 4.76 2.75 0.50
CA LEU A 39 4.32 4.16 0.52
C LEU A 39 5.35 5.11 1.13
N GLY A 40 6.08 4.69 2.18
CA GLY A 40 7.10 5.54 2.79
C GLY A 40 8.28 5.86 1.87
N GLN A 41 8.61 4.99 0.91
CA GLN A 41 9.62 5.30 -0.10
C GLN A 41 9.17 6.49 -0.98
N LEU A 42 7.87 6.61 -1.29
CA LEU A 42 7.34 7.77 -2.02
C LEU A 42 7.44 9.06 -1.21
N VAL A 43 7.29 8.96 0.12
CA VAL A 43 7.47 10.09 1.04
C VAL A 43 8.92 10.57 0.98
N TYR A 44 9.88 9.66 1.09
CA TYR A 44 11.29 10.01 1.00
C TYR A 44 11.73 10.46 -0.39
N LEU A 45 11.21 9.87 -1.47
CA LEU A 45 11.42 10.36 -2.84
C LEU A 45 10.94 11.80 -3.02
N LYS A 46 9.85 12.19 -2.33
CA LYS A 46 9.34 13.56 -2.36
C LYS A 46 10.14 14.50 -1.46
N ALA A 47 10.50 14.08 -0.26
CA ALA A 47 11.20 14.90 0.72
C ALA A 47 12.69 15.08 0.39
N HIS A 48 13.33 14.06 -0.19
CA HIS A 48 14.76 13.98 -0.47
C HIS A 48 15.02 13.57 -1.92
N SER A 49 14.42 14.31 -2.86
CA SER A 49 14.39 13.99 -4.30
C SER A 49 15.76 13.83 -4.97
N ASN A 50 16.82 14.38 -4.37
CA ASN A 50 18.18 14.31 -4.90
C ASN A 50 19.00 13.16 -4.29
N GLU A 51 18.78 12.84 -3.02
CA GLU A 51 19.65 11.93 -2.25
C GLU A 51 19.06 10.51 -2.13
N TYR A 52 17.74 10.42 -1.99
CA TYR A 52 17.07 9.14 -1.78
C TYR A 52 17.13 8.19 -3.00
N PRO A 53 17.06 8.66 -4.27
CA PRO A 53 17.28 7.79 -5.42
C PRO A 53 18.65 7.12 -5.47
N GLU A 54 19.69 7.76 -4.92
CA GLU A 54 21.03 7.19 -4.83
C GLU A 54 21.10 6.11 -3.75
N LEU A 55 20.46 6.36 -2.60
CA LEU A 55 20.35 5.42 -1.50
C LEU A 55 19.61 4.14 -1.91
N LEU A 56 18.50 4.27 -2.66
CA LEU A 56 17.79 3.13 -3.26
C LEU A 56 18.64 2.30 -4.24
N GLN A 57 19.62 2.92 -4.91
CA GLN A 57 20.52 2.22 -5.84
C GLN A 57 21.69 1.53 -5.13
N GLN A 58 22.05 2.00 -3.93
CA GLN A 58 23.17 1.48 -3.15
C GLN A 58 22.79 0.29 -2.29
N ALA A 59 21.56 0.24 -1.79
CA ALA A 59 21.04 -0.90 -1.05
C ALA A 59 20.80 -2.10 -1.96
N ASN A 60 21.34 -3.26 -1.57
CA ASN A 60 21.15 -4.53 -2.29
C ASN A 60 20.07 -5.41 -1.65
N THR A 61 19.70 -5.10 -0.40
CA THR A 61 18.67 -5.79 0.36
C THR A 61 17.80 -4.79 1.10
N ASP A 62 16.59 -5.22 1.46
CA ASP A 62 15.68 -4.45 2.29
C ASP A 62 16.29 -4.10 3.66
N GLU A 63 17.05 -5.02 4.27
CA GLU A 63 17.71 -4.77 5.56
C GLU A 63 18.79 -3.69 5.45
N GLU A 64 19.55 -3.69 4.36
CA GLU A 64 20.52 -2.62 4.06
C GLU A 64 19.81 -1.27 3.85
N LEU A 65 18.68 -1.27 3.14
CA LEU A 65 17.88 -0.07 2.91
C LEU A 65 17.33 0.49 4.23
N ASP A 66 16.67 -0.34 5.03
CA ASP A 66 16.11 0.02 6.33
C ASP A 66 17.19 0.59 7.27
N SER A 67 18.38 -0.03 7.31
CA SER A 67 19.49 0.47 8.11
C SER A 67 19.97 1.85 7.65
N GLN A 68 20.14 2.05 6.34
CA GLN A 68 20.59 3.33 5.78
C GLN A 68 19.57 4.45 6.00
N GLU A 69 18.28 4.14 5.84
CA GLU A 69 17.20 5.08 6.10
C GLU A 69 17.15 5.48 7.58
N ARG A 70 17.25 4.49 8.48
CA ARG A 70 17.26 4.76 9.92
C ARG A 70 18.46 5.61 10.32
N GLU A 71 19.65 5.33 9.79
CA GLU A 71 20.85 6.13 10.07
C GLU A 71 20.69 7.58 9.57
N ARG A 72 20.13 7.78 8.38
CA ARG A 72 20.06 9.10 7.75
C ARG A 72 18.86 9.95 8.18
N TYR A 73 17.71 9.32 8.40
CA TYR A 73 16.43 9.99 8.60
C TYR A 73 15.80 9.71 9.97
N GLY A 74 16.33 8.75 10.73
CA GLY A 74 15.83 8.38 12.06
C GLY A 74 14.64 7.41 12.05
N ALA A 75 14.12 7.06 10.88
CA ALA A 75 13.03 6.10 10.69
C ALA A 75 13.17 5.39 9.33
N THR A 76 12.65 4.17 9.22
CA THR A 76 12.62 3.43 7.94
C THR A 76 11.41 3.87 7.09
N GLY A 77 11.47 3.60 5.78
CA GLY A 77 10.37 3.80 4.85
C GLY A 77 9.16 2.95 5.25
N ILE A 78 9.39 1.77 5.82
CA ILE A 78 8.35 0.95 6.43
C ILE A 78 7.66 1.68 7.57
N GLU A 79 8.41 2.19 8.55
CA GLU A 79 7.84 2.87 9.70
C GLU A 79 7.04 4.11 9.28
N VAL A 80 7.56 4.87 8.33
CA VAL A 80 6.86 6.04 7.76
C VAL A 80 5.57 5.63 7.04
N GLY A 81 5.62 4.58 6.22
CA GLY A 81 4.47 4.07 5.48
C GLY A 81 3.37 3.55 6.42
N ALA A 82 3.76 2.70 7.38
CA ALA A 82 2.87 2.16 8.40
C ALA A 82 2.23 3.28 9.24
N TYR A 83 3.02 4.28 9.65
CA TYR A 83 2.51 5.44 10.38
C TYR A 83 1.45 6.20 9.58
N LEU A 84 1.71 6.49 8.30
CA LEU A 84 0.75 7.20 7.46
C LEU A 84 -0.55 6.42 7.27
N LEU A 85 -0.45 5.10 7.08
CA LEU A 85 -1.63 4.26 6.85
C LEU A 85 -2.45 4.07 8.13
N ASN A 86 -1.81 4.01 9.30
CA ASN A 86 -2.51 4.02 10.57
C ASN A 86 -3.34 5.30 10.78
N GLN A 87 -2.93 6.43 10.18
CA GLN A 87 -3.72 7.67 10.22
C GLN A 87 -4.89 7.66 9.22
N TRP A 88 -4.86 6.80 8.20
CA TRP A 88 -5.89 6.69 7.18
C TRP A 88 -6.92 5.59 7.46
N THR A 89 -6.50 4.54 8.18
CA THR A 89 -7.35 3.40 8.54
C THR A 89 -7.12 3.02 9.99
N THR A 90 -8.18 3.05 10.79
CA THR A 90 -8.15 2.81 12.24
C THR A 90 -8.52 1.37 12.64
N ASP A 91 -9.26 0.64 11.81
CA ASP A 91 -9.78 -0.71 12.12
C ASP A 91 -9.18 -1.85 11.27
N SER A 92 -8.03 -1.63 10.62
CA SER A 92 -7.41 -2.62 9.73
C SER A 92 -5.97 -2.97 10.13
N PHE A 93 -5.58 -4.22 9.89
CA PHE A 93 -4.20 -4.70 10.05
C PHE A 93 -3.26 -4.23 8.93
N VAL A 94 -3.67 -3.32 8.04
CA VAL A 94 -2.80 -2.79 6.95
C VAL A 94 -1.51 -2.19 7.50
N SER A 95 -1.60 -1.37 8.55
CA SER A 95 -0.41 -0.72 9.14
C SER A 95 0.55 -1.77 9.71
N ASP A 96 0.02 -2.76 10.45
CA ASP A 96 0.81 -3.86 11.00
C ASP A 96 1.42 -4.73 9.90
N ALA A 97 0.66 -5.03 8.85
CA ALA A 97 1.15 -5.83 7.73
C ALA A 97 2.37 -5.19 7.09
N ILE A 98 2.34 -3.87 6.92
CA ILE A 98 3.47 -3.10 6.38
C ILE A 98 4.63 -3.10 7.36
N LEU A 99 4.36 -2.88 8.64
CA LEU A 99 5.40 -2.85 9.67
C LEU A 99 6.19 -4.16 9.74
N PHE A 100 5.53 -5.31 9.55
CA PHE A 100 6.12 -6.64 9.69
C PHE A 100 6.45 -7.31 8.34
N GLN A 101 6.41 -6.59 7.21
CA GLN A 101 6.61 -7.20 5.89
C GLN A 101 8.04 -7.75 5.64
N HIS A 102 9.05 -7.24 6.36
CA HIS A 102 10.43 -7.72 6.28
C HIS A 102 10.78 -8.76 7.36
N GLU A 103 9.86 -9.09 8.27
CA GLU A 103 10.16 -10.03 9.34
C GLU A 103 10.42 -11.46 8.80
N PRO A 104 11.27 -12.24 9.48
CA PRO A 104 11.37 -13.69 9.26
C PRO A 104 10.01 -14.38 9.43
N ALA A 105 9.70 -15.35 8.57
CA ALA A 105 8.40 -16.02 8.56
C ALA A 105 8.08 -16.70 9.92
N GLU A 106 9.10 -17.20 10.61
CA GLU A 106 8.98 -17.84 11.92
C GLU A 106 8.45 -16.89 13.00
N ARG A 107 8.74 -15.59 12.88
CA ARG A 107 8.31 -14.57 13.85
C ARG A 107 6.87 -14.13 13.62
N ILE A 108 6.31 -14.40 12.44
CA ILE A 108 4.96 -14.00 12.06
C ILE A 108 4.03 -15.19 11.78
N HIS A 109 4.47 -16.42 12.04
CA HIS A 109 3.69 -17.63 11.77
C HIS A 109 2.27 -17.60 12.40
N ASP A 110 2.19 -17.09 13.63
CA ASP A 110 0.94 -16.96 14.39
C ASP A 110 0.31 -15.55 14.26
N ALA A 111 0.83 -14.70 13.38
CA ALA A 111 0.31 -13.36 13.15
C ALA A 111 -0.99 -13.38 12.35
N GLN A 112 -1.63 -12.21 12.29
CA GLN A 112 -2.87 -12.02 11.54
C GLN A 112 -2.67 -12.35 10.04
N PRO A 113 -3.70 -12.87 9.36
CA PRO A 113 -3.58 -13.32 7.96
C PRO A 113 -3.02 -12.25 7.02
N LEU A 114 -3.47 -10.99 7.13
CA LEU A 114 -3.01 -9.91 6.26
C LEU A 114 -1.50 -9.64 6.39
N ILE A 115 -0.95 -9.78 7.60
CA ILE A 115 0.49 -9.63 7.87
C ILE A 115 1.28 -10.72 7.14
N LYS A 116 0.85 -11.98 7.29
CA LYS A 116 1.47 -13.13 6.64
C LYS A 116 1.37 -13.05 5.12
N LEU A 117 0.23 -12.59 4.61
CA LEU A 117 0.01 -12.37 3.18
C LEU A 117 1.01 -11.36 2.62
N LEU A 118 1.14 -10.18 3.25
CA LEU A 118 2.02 -9.13 2.73
C LEU A 118 3.49 -9.55 2.81
N ASN A 119 3.90 -10.16 3.92
CA ASN A 119 5.27 -10.64 4.08
C ASN A 119 5.68 -11.61 2.97
N LEU A 120 4.84 -12.63 2.70
CA LEU A 120 5.12 -13.59 1.63
C LEU A 120 5.00 -12.94 0.24
N ALA A 121 3.98 -12.10 0.02
CA ALA A 121 3.77 -11.43 -1.26
C ALA A 121 4.95 -10.53 -1.65
N HIS A 122 5.49 -9.79 -0.69
CA HIS A 122 6.67 -8.94 -0.87
C HIS A 122 7.88 -9.77 -1.31
N LYS A 123 8.21 -10.83 -0.56
CA LYS A 123 9.34 -11.72 -0.88
C LYS A 123 9.21 -12.40 -2.24
N LEU A 124 7.99 -12.79 -2.62
CA LEU A 124 7.70 -13.32 -3.95
C LEU A 124 7.79 -12.28 -5.08
N SER A 125 7.69 -10.99 -4.74
CA SER A 125 7.68 -9.88 -5.71
C SER A 125 9.05 -9.26 -5.95
N ASP A 126 9.90 -9.20 -4.93
CA ASP A 126 11.19 -8.51 -4.99
C ASP A 126 12.35 -9.39 -5.47
N GLY A 127 12.26 -10.71 -5.28
CA GLY A 127 13.28 -11.66 -5.76
C GLY A 127 14.62 -11.57 -5.03
N GLY A 128 14.70 -10.83 -3.93
CA GLY A 128 15.89 -10.71 -3.08
C GLY A 128 16.13 -11.90 -2.14
N VAL A 129 15.18 -12.83 -2.05
CA VAL A 129 15.27 -14.03 -1.21
C VAL A 129 15.68 -15.24 -2.06
N ALA A 130 16.60 -16.07 -1.54
CA ALA A 130 16.98 -17.32 -2.20
C ALA A 130 15.77 -18.26 -2.37
N GLU A 131 15.66 -18.92 -3.53
CA GLU A 131 14.50 -19.76 -3.88
C GLU A 131 14.21 -20.85 -2.84
N GLU A 132 15.25 -21.49 -2.29
CA GLU A 132 15.10 -22.53 -1.25
C GLU A 132 14.44 -21.96 0.02
N LYS A 133 14.95 -20.83 0.51
CA LYS A 133 14.39 -20.15 1.68
C LYS A 133 12.96 -19.65 1.42
N LEU A 134 12.69 -19.13 0.22
CA LEU A 134 11.36 -18.68 -0.17
C LEU A 134 10.35 -19.83 -0.15
N LEU A 135 10.74 -21.02 -0.63
CA LEU A 135 9.91 -22.22 -0.59
C LEU A 135 9.66 -22.68 0.85
N GLU A 136 10.68 -22.70 1.70
CA GLU A 136 10.54 -23.02 3.13
C GLU A 136 9.56 -22.08 3.84
N GLU A 137 9.66 -20.78 3.61
CA GLU A 137 8.76 -19.79 4.21
C GLU A 137 7.32 -19.91 3.66
N ALA A 138 7.16 -20.22 2.37
CA ALA A 138 5.85 -20.41 1.76
C ALA A 138 5.15 -21.69 2.25
N ASP A 139 5.90 -22.78 2.46
CA ASP A 139 5.40 -24.00 3.09
C ASP A 139 5.05 -23.76 4.56
N LEU A 140 5.92 -23.07 5.30
CA LEU A 140 5.69 -22.74 6.71
C LEU A 140 4.41 -21.93 6.93
N LEU A 141 4.18 -20.88 6.13
CA LEU A 141 3.05 -19.97 6.35
C LEU A 141 1.71 -20.52 5.81
N TYR A 142 1.75 -21.26 4.69
CA TYR A 142 0.55 -21.61 3.92
C TYR A 142 0.57 -23.00 3.28
N GLY A 143 1.61 -23.81 3.49
CA GLY A 143 1.73 -25.15 2.89
C GLY A 143 1.89 -25.13 1.38
N LEU A 144 2.47 -24.06 0.82
CA LEU A 144 2.61 -23.90 -0.63
C LEU A 144 3.81 -24.70 -1.16
N THR A 145 3.58 -25.38 -2.28
CA THR A 145 4.61 -26.17 -2.97
C THR A 145 5.22 -25.38 -4.13
N GLN A 146 6.42 -25.77 -4.60
CA GLN A 146 7.08 -25.11 -5.73
C GLN A 146 6.18 -24.98 -6.97
N PRO A 147 5.44 -26.02 -7.43
CA PRO A 147 4.56 -25.87 -8.59
C PRO A 147 3.45 -24.83 -8.38
N MET A 148 2.95 -24.67 -7.15
CA MET A 148 1.94 -23.65 -6.83
C MET A 148 2.56 -22.25 -6.89
N LEU A 149 3.80 -22.09 -6.41
CA LEU A 149 4.53 -20.81 -6.50
C LEU A 149 4.80 -20.43 -7.96
N ASP A 150 5.23 -21.38 -8.78
CA ASP A 150 5.50 -21.15 -10.21
C ASP A 150 4.22 -20.72 -10.95
N GLU A 151 3.09 -21.41 -10.71
CA GLU A 151 1.80 -21.06 -11.29
C GLU A 151 1.32 -19.67 -10.84
N LEU A 152 1.45 -19.39 -9.55
CA LEU A 152 1.08 -18.11 -8.95
C LEU A 152 1.90 -16.96 -9.55
N GLN A 153 3.23 -17.09 -9.60
CA GLN A 153 4.13 -16.10 -10.18
C GLN A 153 3.84 -15.88 -11.67
N ALA A 154 3.61 -16.96 -12.44
CA ALA A 154 3.26 -16.85 -13.85
C ALA A 154 1.95 -16.10 -14.07
N SER A 155 0.93 -16.39 -13.27
CA SER A 155 -0.38 -15.72 -13.33
C SER A 155 -0.28 -14.24 -12.94
N VAL A 156 0.40 -13.93 -11.83
CA VAL A 156 0.62 -12.54 -11.37
C VAL A 156 1.38 -11.74 -12.41
N ARG A 157 2.41 -12.31 -13.02
CA ARG A 157 3.18 -11.66 -14.08
C ARG A 157 2.30 -11.21 -15.24
N GLN A 158 1.38 -12.04 -15.71
CA GLN A 158 0.44 -11.65 -16.78
C GLN A 158 -0.47 -10.49 -16.34
N GLN A 159 -1.03 -10.57 -15.12
CA GLN A 159 -1.91 -9.53 -14.58
C GLN A 159 -1.18 -8.18 -14.42
N VAL A 160 0.08 -8.20 -14.01
CA VAL A 160 0.92 -7.00 -13.90
C VAL A 160 1.14 -6.37 -15.26
N LEU A 161 1.48 -7.15 -16.29
CA LEU A 161 1.71 -6.62 -17.64
C LEU A 161 0.44 -5.96 -18.23
N GLU A 162 -0.72 -6.60 -18.04
CA GLU A 162 -2.00 -6.05 -18.47
C GLU A 162 -2.35 -4.75 -17.73
N THR A 163 -2.18 -4.74 -16.42
CA THR A 163 -2.52 -3.59 -15.56
C THR A 163 -1.57 -2.42 -15.80
N ALA A 164 -0.26 -2.67 -15.88
CA ALA A 164 0.76 -1.67 -16.15
C ALA A 164 0.49 -0.94 -17.48
N LYS A 165 0.07 -1.68 -18.52
CA LYS A 165 -0.32 -1.10 -19.81
C LYS A 165 -1.48 -0.12 -19.68
N THR A 166 -2.50 -0.44 -18.89
CA THR A 166 -3.64 0.46 -18.62
C THR A 166 -3.19 1.74 -17.91
N TYR A 167 -2.16 1.65 -17.06
CA TYR A 167 -1.58 2.80 -16.36
C TYR A 167 -0.50 3.55 -17.15
N GLY A 168 -0.32 3.23 -18.43
CA GLY A 168 0.68 3.88 -19.27
C GLY A 168 2.12 3.49 -18.95
N ILE A 169 2.33 2.47 -18.12
CA ILE A 169 3.65 1.94 -17.76
C ILE A 169 4.00 0.84 -18.76
N LYS A 170 5.06 1.04 -19.56
CA LYS A 170 5.50 0.00 -20.49
C LYS A 170 6.57 -0.87 -19.83
N ILE A 171 6.23 -2.14 -19.60
CA ILE A 171 7.18 -3.16 -19.15
C ILE A 171 7.55 -4.00 -20.38
N THR A 172 8.82 -4.00 -20.76
CA THR A 172 9.34 -4.79 -21.88
C THR A 172 10.32 -5.85 -21.39
N LEU A 173 10.48 -6.91 -22.17
CA LEU A 173 11.51 -7.92 -21.92
C LEU A 173 12.76 -7.54 -22.72
N GLN A 174 13.87 -7.33 -22.03
CA GLN A 174 15.18 -7.13 -22.61
C GLN A 174 16.14 -8.15 -21.98
N ASP A 175 16.74 -9.00 -22.80
CA ASP A 175 17.68 -10.07 -22.36
C ASP A 175 17.10 -10.96 -21.24
N ASN A 176 15.87 -11.44 -21.42
CA ASN A 176 15.10 -12.21 -20.41
C ASN A 176 14.85 -11.50 -19.07
N LYS A 177 15.18 -10.21 -18.94
CA LYS A 177 14.87 -9.37 -17.79
C LYS A 177 13.77 -8.37 -18.13
N GLU A 178 12.88 -8.13 -17.18
CA GLU A 178 11.83 -7.12 -17.33
C GLU A 178 12.41 -5.73 -17.08
N VAL A 179 12.44 -4.91 -18.12
CA VAL A 179 12.87 -3.53 -18.08
C VAL A 179 11.65 -2.63 -18.16
N VAL A 180 11.53 -1.72 -17.19
CA VAL A 180 10.46 -0.71 -17.21
C VAL A 180 10.93 0.47 -18.06
N GLN A 181 10.19 0.78 -19.12
CA GLN A 181 10.47 1.88 -20.04
C GLN A 181 9.27 2.83 -20.07
N ASN A 182 9.50 4.15 -20.12
CA ASN A 182 8.45 5.18 -20.18
C ASN A 182 7.36 5.04 -19.10
N VAL A 183 7.53 5.78 -18.01
CA VAL A 183 6.53 5.89 -16.96
C VAL A 183 5.80 7.21 -17.18
N ASP A 184 4.51 7.15 -17.46
CA ASP A 184 3.65 8.31 -17.28
C ASP A 184 3.41 8.48 -15.78
N ASP A 185 4.36 9.14 -15.11
CA ASP A 185 4.34 9.35 -13.67
C ASP A 185 3.06 10.05 -13.21
N GLU A 186 2.43 10.86 -14.06
CA GLU A 186 1.19 11.55 -13.73
C GLU A 186 0.00 10.59 -13.72
N ALA A 187 -0.13 9.74 -14.73
CA ALA A 187 -1.20 8.74 -14.79
C ALA A 187 -1.13 7.75 -13.61
N ALA A 188 0.08 7.25 -13.31
CA ALA A 188 0.28 6.32 -12.20
C ALA A 188 -0.02 6.97 -10.83
N ARG A 189 0.38 8.24 -10.64
CA ARG A 189 0.04 9.02 -9.44
C ARG A 189 -1.45 9.26 -9.29
N ILE A 190 -2.16 9.57 -10.37
CA ILE A 190 -3.62 9.79 -10.35
C ILE A 190 -4.34 8.51 -9.92
N GLU A 191 -3.94 7.35 -10.43
CA GLU A 191 -4.56 6.06 -10.08
C GLU A 191 -4.25 5.63 -8.65
N LEU A 192 -3.00 5.76 -8.18
CA LEU A 192 -2.68 5.55 -6.77
C LEU A 192 -3.52 6.47 -5.89
N ALA A 193 -3.61 7.76 -6.25
CA ALA A 193 -4.47 8.68 -5.52
C ALA A 193 -5.93 8.23 -5.54
N LYS A 194 -6.47 7.68 -6.62
CA LYS A 194 -7.86 7.15 -6.64
C LYS A 194 -8.01 5.92 -5.73
N LEU A 195 -7.06 5.00 -5.75
CA LEU A 195 -7.11 3.77 -4.96
C LEU A 195 -6.93 4.04 -3.46
N THR A 196 -5.95 4.87 -3.09
CA THR A 196 -5.78 5.36 -1.72
C THR A 196 -7.04 6.07 -1.23
N ARG A 197 -7.69 6.86 -2.09
CA ARG A 197 -8.95 7.54 -1.76
C ARG A 197 -10.12 6.59 -1.56
N GLY A 198 -10.29 5.61 -2.46
CA GLY A 198 -11.32 4.59 -2.30
C GLY A 198 -11.12 3.77 -1.02
N PHE A 199 -9.86 3.45 -0.71
CA PHE A 199 -9.51 2.70 0.49
C PHE A 199 -9.74 3.50 1.78
N ALA A 200 -9.31 4.77 1.82
CA ALA A 200 -9.59 5.67 2.94
C ALA A 200 -11.11 5.84 3.17
N LEU A 201 -11.91 5.89 2.10
CA LEU A 201 -13.36 5.93 2.21
C LEU A 201 -13.98 4.67 2.79
N LEU A 202 -13.46 3.50 2.41
CA LEU A 202 -13.94 2.22 2.91
C LEU A 202 -13.61 2.05 4.41
N GLY A 203 -12.42 2.50 4.84
CA GLY A 203 -12.06 2.59 6.25
C GLY A 203 -12.97 3.56 7.03
N GLY A 204 -13.30 4.72 6.44
CA GLY A 204 -14.23 5.70 7.04
C GLY A 204 -15.68 5.22 7.15
N GLN A 205 -16.12 4.26 6.33
CA GLN A 205 -17.47 3.69 6.41
C GLN A 205 -17.68 2.76 7.61
N GLN A 206 -16.63 2.08 8.09
CA GLN A 206 -16.70 1.22 9.28
C GLN A 206 -16.80 2.06 10.57
N GLU A 207 -16.26 3.28 10.56
CA GLU A 207 -16.26 4.23 11.67
C GLU A 207 -17.47 5.19 11.69
N ILE A 208 -18.48 5.07 10.82
CA ILE A 208 -19.72 5.83 11.05
C ILE A 208 -20.32 5.25 12.33
N PRO A 209 -20.28 5.96 13.48
CA PRO A 209 -20.85 5.43 14.69
C PRO A 209 -22.32 5.21 14.37
N GLN A 210 -22.82 3.99 14.57
CA GLN A 210 -24.24 3.64 14.35
C GLN A 210 -25.18 4.61 15.11
N THR A 211 -24.63 5.39 16.04
CA THR A 211 -25.17 6.64 16.58
C THR A 211 -24.04 7.65 16.81
N PRO A 212 -24.00 8.81 16.14
CA PRO A 212 -23.10 9.90 16.49
C PRO A 212 -23.48 10.42 17.88
N GLU A 213 -22.57 10.37 18.85
CA GLU A 213 -22.82 10.98 20.16
C GLU A 213 -22.91 12.51 20.07
N ASP A 214 -22.38 13.14 19.00
CA ASP A 214 -22.54 14.57 18.72
C ASP A 214 -22.37 14.94 17.23
N GLU A 215 -23.17 15.91 16.74
CA GLU A 215 -23.17 16.43 15.36
C GLU A 215 -21.76 16.91 14.89
N ALA A 216 -20.95 17.41 15.82
CA ALA A 216 -19.58 17.84 15.56
C ALA A 216 -18.62 16.69 15.22
N GLY A 217 -18.89 15.46 15.65
CA GLY A 217 -18.12 14.28 15.28
C GLY A 217 -18.36 13.87 13.82
N LEU A 218 -19.63 13.90 13.40
CA LEU A 218 -20.03 13.58 12.03
C LEU A 218 -19.44 14.57 11.02
N TRP A 219 -19.44 15.87 11.33
CA TRP A 219 -18.80 16.88 10.48
C TRP A 219 -17.28 16.73 10.40
N ARG A 220 -16.61 16.33 11.48
CA ARG A 220 -15.16 16.11 11.47
C ARG A 220 -14.78 14.90 10.62
N GLY A 221 -15.50 13.79 10.74
CA GLY A 221 -15.32 12.62 9.87
C GLY A 221 -15.51 12.98 8.41
N LEU A 222 -16.64 13.62 8.07
CA LEU A 222 -16.94 14.02 6.69
C LEU A 222 -15.90 15.00 6.12
N LEU A 223 -15.46 15.99 6.88
CA LEU A 223 -14.43 16.94 6.43
C LEU A 223 -13.05 16.30 6.29
N ARG A 224 -12.67 15.38 7.20
CA ARG A 224 -11.45 14.57 7.09
C ARG A 224 -11.48 13.76 5.80
N ASP A 225 -12.58 13.06 5.56
CA ASP A 225 -12.74 12.18 4.40
C ASP A 225 -12.75 13.00 3.10
N LEU A 226 -13.37 14.19 3.08
CA LEU A 226 -13.30 15.12 1.96
C LEU A 226 -11.88 15.66 1.72
N GLY A 227 -11.13 15.96 2.78
CA GLY A 227 -9.72 16.36 2.70
C GLY A 227 -8.87 15.25 2.08
N LEU A 228 -9.05 14.02 2.53
CA LEU A 228 -8.38 12.83 1.98
C LEU A 228 -8.80 12.56 0.53
N LEU A 229 -10.09 12.71 0.21
CA LEU A 229 -10.67 12.44 -1.11
C LEU A 229 -10.35 13.47 -2.19
N PHE A 230 -10.18 14.73 -1.81
CA PHE A 230 -10.12 15.82 -2.78
C PHE A 230 -8.89 16.70 -2.59
N GLY A 231 -8.03 16.39 -1.61
CA GLY A 231 -6.81 17.13 -1.34
C GLY A 231 -7.07 18.55 -0.84
N PHE A 232 -8.21 18.79 -0.21
CA PHE A 232 -8.55 20.10 0.35
C PHE A 232 -7.80 20.29 1.67
N ASN A 233 -6.83 21.21 1.68
CA ASN A 233 -6.05 21.56 2.88
C ASN A 233 -6.82 22.47 3.84
N ASP A 234 -7.81 23.22 3.34
CA ASP A 234 -8.66 24.11 4.13
C ASP A 234 -10.11 23.86 3.75
N THR A 235 -10.90 23.28 4.65
CA THR A 235 -12.31 22.98 4.36
C THR A 235 -13.23 23.58 5.41
N ILE A 236 -14.19 24.38 4.94
CA ILE A 236 -15.21 25.03 5.77
C ILE A 236 -16.57 24.39 5.44
N ALA A 237 -17.23 23.81 6.44
CA ALA A 237 -18.57 23.26 6.29
C ALA A 237 -19.64 24.28 6.73
N PHE A 238 -20.65 24.48 5.88
CA PHE A 238 -21.84 25.27 6.20
C PHE A 238 -23.09 24.39 6.28
N LYS A 239 -23.89 24.58 7.33
CA LYS A 239 -25.22 23.99 7.46
C LYS A 239 -26.25 24.97 6.89
N TYR A 240 -27.07 24.48 5.97
CA TYR A 240 -28.17 25.26 5.40
C TYR A 240 -29.42 25.13 6.26
N ASP A 241 -29.91 26.25 6.77
CA ASP A 241 -31.20 26.34 7.44
C ASP A 241 -32.28 26.68 6.40
N LYS A 242 -33.22 25.76 6.22
CA LYS A 242 -34.32 25.90 5.25
C LYS A 242 -35.36 26.93 5.67
N ASP A 243 -35.50 27.19 6.97
CA ASP A 243 -36.53 28.08 7.49
C ASP A 243 -36.08 29.54 7.42
N SER A 244 -34.81 29.81 7.71
CA SER A 244 -34.22 31.15 7.58
C SER A 244 -33.61 31.43 6.21
N GLY A 245 -33.35 30.40 5.42
CA GLY A 245 -32.64 30.50 4.14
C GLY A 245 -31.16 30.85 4.28
N GLN A 246 -30.59 30.74 5.49
CA GLN A 246 -29.21 31.13 5.79
C GLN A 246 -28.26 29.94 5.88
N LEU A 247 -26.96 30.23 5.72
CA LEU A 247 -25.87 29.28 5.91
C LEU A 247 -25.17 29.58 7.24
N HIS A 248 -25.11 28.58 8.11
CA HIS A 248 -24.40 28.67 9.39
C HIS A 248 -23.09 27.89 9.32
N LEU A 249 -22.00 28.49 9.80
CA LEU A 249 -20.72 27.79 9.92
C LEU A 249 -20.87 26.64 10.92
N SER A 250 -20.63 25.41 10.45
CA SER A 250 -20.79 24.20 11.26
C SER A 250 -19.46 23.70 11.81
N ASN A 251 -18.42 23.65 10.97
CA ASN A 251 -17.10 23.15 11.37
C ASN A 251 -16.00 23.62 10.41
N TYR A 252 -14.75 23.56 10.87
CA TYR A 252 -13.57 23.95 10.09
C TYR A 252 -12.42 22.98 10.35
N LEU A 253 -11.78 22.50 9.29
CA LEU A 253 -10.59 21.66 9.34
C LEU A 253 -9.45 22.41 8.63
N ARG A 254 -8.30 22.47 9.30
CA ARG A 254 -7.10 23.21 8.95
C ARG A 254 -5.88 22.31 9.02
#